data_AF-A0A815AS29-F1
#
_entry.id   AF-A0A815AS29-F1
#
_cell.length_a   1.000
_cell.length_b   1.000
_cell.length_c   1.000
_cell.angle_alpha   90.00
_cell.angle_beta   90.00
_cell.angle_gamma   90.00
#
_symmetry.space_group_name_H-M   'P 1'
#
loop_
_entity.id
_entity.type
_entity.pdbx_description
1 polymer ?
#
loop_
_entity_poly.entity_id
_entity_poly.type
_entity_poly.pdbx_seq_one_letter_code
_entity_poly.pdbx_strand_id
1 'polypeptide(L)'
;MLFTLFAFVILNFCGIAALQACARTIFAFSRDELLPFSNIWIRINKYTQTPLIAVWLNVTLAITINLIGLGSYTAISAIFNVCTIALDWSYCIPIICKMIFSYNTERYRPGPWHLGKFSWLINCWSVVWTFFVSIIFLLPTTRPVTVGTMNYAVVILVGILMFAMMYWYAGGARKKYIGPRSKPRKEEEEAPEFVPSAHKNDEVTKF
;
A
#
# COMPACT_ATOMS: atom_id res chain seq x y z
N MET A 1 -31.81 -12.53 4.85
CA MET A 1 -32.03 -11.24 4.17
C MET A 1 -31.40 -10.06 4.90
N LEU A 2 -31.62 -9.87 6.21
CA LEU A 2 -30.98 -8.77 6.95
C LEU A 2 -29.43 -8.87 6.94
N PHE A 3 -28.89 -10.07 7.17
CA PHE A 3 -27.45 -10.33 7.11
C PHE A 3 -26.81 -9.99 5.76
N THR A 4 -27.45 -10.36 4.65
CA THR A 4 -26.92 -10.10 3.29
C THR A 4 -26.95 -8.61 2.94
N LEU A 5 -27.95 -7.87 3.42
CA LEU A 5 -28.01 -6.42 3.24
C LEU A 5 -26.89 -5.71 4.01
N PHE A 6 -26.68 -6.08 5.28
CA PHE A 6 -25.56 -5.52 6.06
C PHE A 6 -24.21 -5.88 5.45
N ALA A 7 -24.01 -7.12 5.02
CA ALA A 7 -22.78 -7.55 4.35
C ALA A 7 -22.52 -6.73 3.08
N PHE A 8 -23.55 -6.48 2.26
CA PHE A 8 -23.41 -5.67 1.05
C PHE A 8 -22.98 -4.22 1.37
N VAL A 9 -23.60 -3.59 2.37
CA VAL A 9 -23.22 -2.24 2.79
C VAL A 9 -21.78 -2.20 3.28
N ILE A 10 -21.38 -3.12 4.15
CA ILE A 10 -20.02 -3.20 4.71
C ILE A 10 -18.97 -3.38 3.59
N LEU A 11 -19.24 -4.27 2.63
CA LEU A 11 -18.32 -4.52 1.50
C LEU A 11 -18.13 -3.27 0.64
N ASN A 12 -19.18 -2.49 0.39
CA ASN A 12 -19.07 -1.23 -0.36
C ASN A 12 -18.21 -0.19 0.37
N PHE A 13 -18.46 0.02 1.67
CA PHE A 13 -17.67 0.96 2.47
C PHE A 13 -16.19 0.55 2.55
N CYS A 14 -15.92 -0.75 2.74
CA CYS A 14 -14.57 -1.28 2.74
C CYS A 14 -13.87 -1.05 1.39
N GLY A 15 -14.56 -1.32 0.28
CA GLY A 15 -14.03 -1.10 -1.07
C GLY A 15 -13.66 0.36 -1.35
N ILE A 16 -14.52 1.30 -0.95
CA ILE A 16 -14.26 2.75 -1.12
C ILE A 16 -13.05 3.17 -0.28
N ALA A 17 -12.97 2.72 0.97
CA ALA A 17 -11.85 3.02 1.86
C ALA A 17 -10.52 2.46 1.32
N ALA A 18 -10.54 1.21 0.84
CA ALA A 18 -9.37 0.58 0.23
C ALA A 18 -8.92 1.29 -1.05
N LEU A 19 -9.86 1.67 -1.92
CA LEU A 19 -9.57 2.42 -3.15
C LEU A 19 -8.88 3.75 -2.84
N GLN A 20 -9.39 4.48 -1.85
CA GLN A 20 -8.81 5.76 -1.42
C GLN A 20 -7.40 5.58 -0.82
N ALA A 21 -7.19 4.53 -0.02
CA ALA A 21 -5.87 4.23 0.53
C ALA A 21 -4.86 3.88 -0.58
N CYS A 22 -5.22 3.00 -1.50
CA CYS A 22 -4.37 2.61 -2.63
C CYS A 22 -3.99 3.80 -3.52
N ALA A 23 -4.95 4.68 -3.82
CA ALA A 23 -4.68 5.87 -4.64
C ALA A 23 -3.63 6.80 -4.00
N ARG A 24 -3.71 7.01 -2.68
CA ARG A 24 -2.71 7.80 -1.93
C ARG A 24 -1.34 7.13 -1.92
N THR A 25 -1.28 5.82 -1.78
CA THR A 25 -0.03 5.06 -1.83
C THR A 25 0.62 5.11 -3.21
N ILE A 26 -0.17 4.94 -4.29
CA ILE A 26 0.33 5.07 -5.67
C ILE A 26 0.85 6.47 -5.94
N PHE A 27 0.14 7.50 -5.47
CA PHE A 27 0.58 8.89 -5.58
C PHE A 27 1.89 9.13 -4.83
N ALA A 28 2.01 8.67 -3.59
CA ALA A 28 3.24 8.78 -2.81
C ALA A 28 4.43 8.07 -3.48
N PHE A 29 4.23 6.85 -4.01
CA PHE A 29 5.26 6.15 -4.77
C PHE A 29 5.62 6.82 -6.09
N SER A 30 4.67 7.48 -6.74
CA SER A 30 4.91 8.26 -7.96
C SER A 30 5.73 9.52 -7.67
N ARG A 31 5.45 10.20 -6.54
CA ARG A 31 6.22 11.36 -6.07
C ARG A 31 7.68 11.03 -5.81
N ASP A 32 7.91 9.84 -5.25
CA ASP A 32 9.25 9.36 -4.95
C ASP A 32 9.93 8.68 -6.17
N GLU A 33 9.28 8.71 -7.34
CA GLU A 33 9.75 8.14 -8.62
C GLU A 33 9.99 6.61 -8.60
N LEU A 34 9.27 5.87 -7.74
CA LEU A 34 9.38 4.41 -7.63
C LEU A 34 8.59 3.65 -8.69
N LEU A 35 7.69 4.31 -9.44
CA LEU A 35 6.84 3.66 -10.44
C LEU A 35 7.32 3.91 -11.87
N PRO A 36 7.18 2.92 -12.79
CA PRO A 36 7.36 3.16 -14.22
C PRO A 36 6.37 4.22 -14.69
N PHE A 37 6.84 5.21 -15.44
CA PHE A 37 6.06 6.37 -15.87
C PHE A 37 5.51 7.24 -14.71
N SER A 38 6.26 7.38 -13.60
CA SER A 38 5.90 8.22 -12.44
C SER A 38 5.35 9.62 -12.79
N ASN A 39 5.82 10.24 -13.89
CA ASN A 39 5.35 11.54 -14.37
C ASN A 39 3.87 11.57 -14.79
N ILE A 40 3.28 10.44 -15.18
CA ILE A 40 1.86 10.37 -15.56
C ILE A 40 0.99 10.21 -14.33
N TRP A 41 1.42 9.38 -13.39
CA TRP A 41 0.66 9.00 -12.20
C TRP A 41 0.63 10.07 -11.11
N ILE A 42 1.62 10.98 -11.10
CA ILE A 42 1.69 12.10 -10.14
C ILE A 42 0.73 13.26 -10.48
N ARG A 43 0.14 13.27 -11.68
CA ARG A 43 -0.68 14.40 -12.13
C ARG A 43 -1.99 14.49 -11.32
N ILE A 44 -2.12 15.57 -10.56
CA ILE A 44 -3.33 15.90 -9.78
C ILE A 44 -4.28 16.77 -10.61
N ASN A 45 -5.58 16.53 -10.49
CA ASN A 45 -6.60 17.40 -11.09
C ASN A 45 -6.77 18.69 -10.25
N LYS A 46 -6.69 19.86 -10.89
CA LYS A 46 -6.73 21.17 -10.22
C LYS A 46 -8.05 21.46 -9.48
N TYR A 47 -9.17 20.91 -9.96
CA TYR A 47 -10.50 21.17 -9.38
C TYR A 47 -10.81 20.28 -8.16
N THR A 48 -10.51 18.99 -8.26
CA THR A 48 -10.85 18.00 -7.22
C THR A 48 -9.70 17.74 -6.25
N GLN A 49 -8.48 18.25 -6.53
CA GLN A 49 -7.26 18.04 -5.73
C GLN A 49 -6.98 16.55 -5.46
N THR A 50 -7.46 15.66 -6.34
CA THR A 50 -7.31 14.21 -6.23
C THR A 50 -6.53 13.65 -7.42
N PRO A 51 -5.70 12.61 -7.21
CA PRO A 51 -4.92 11.97 -8.27
C PRO A 51 -5.82 10.99 -9.06
N LEU A 52 -6.69 11.52 -9.93
CA LEU A 52 -7.67 10.71 -10.70
C LEU A 52 -7.00 9.62 -11.55
N ILE A 53 -5.84 9.91 -12.14
CA ILE A 53 -5.11 8.96 -12.98
C ILE A 53 -4.57 7.77 -12.16
N ALA A 54 -4.15 8.01 -10.91
CA ALA A 54 -3.74 6.95 -9.99
C ALA A 54 -4.92 6.06 -9.58
N VAL A 55 -6.11 6.66 -9.38
CA VAL A 55 -7.35 5.92 -9.10
C VAL A 55 -7.70 5.01 -10.27
N TRP A 56 -7.68 5.53 -11.50
CA TRP A 56 -7.95 4.73 -12.70
C TRP A 56 -6.97 3.58 -12.88
N LEU A 57 -5.67 3.78 -12.62
CA LEU A 57 -4.70 2.67 -12.63
C LEU A 57 -5.10 1.56 -11.65
N ASN A 58 -5.48 1.92 -10.42
CA ASN A 58 -5.87 0.95 -9.42
C ASN A 58 -7.16 0.20 -9.82
N VAL A 59 -8.14 0.93 -10.36
CA VAL A 59 -9.40 0.34 -10.83
C VAL A 59 -9.16 -0.61 -12.01
N THR A 60 -8.38 -0.19 -13.02
CA THR A 60 -8.05 -1.03 -14.16
C THR A 60 -7.32 -2.30 -13.72
N LEU A 61 -6.32 -2.18 -12.83
CA LEU A 61 -5.59 -3.33 -12.31
C LEU A 61 -6.52 -4.31 -11.55
N ALA A 62 -7.41 -3.77 -10.71
CA ALA A 62 -8.39 -4.57 -9.98
C ALA A 62 -9.36 -5.29 -10.92
N ILE A 63 -9.84 -4.63 -11.98
CA ILE A 63 -10.69 -5.24 -13.01
C ILE A 63 -9.94 -6.37 -13.73
N THR A 64 -8.69 -6.13 -14.15
CA THR A 64 -7.87 -7.15 -14.82
C THR A 64 -7.67 -8.39 -13.94
N ILE A 65 -7.40 -8.21 -12.65
CA ILE A 65 -7.25 -9.32 -11.71
C ILE A 65 -8.58 -10.07 -11.53
N ASN A 66 -9.70 -9.35 -11.39
CA ASN A 66 -11.02 -9.97 -11.25
C ASN A 66 -11.43 -10.77 -12.50
N LEU A 67 -11.03 -10.32 -13.69
CA LEU A 67 -11.35 -11.00 -14.95
C LEU A 67 -10.76 -12.41 -15.01
N ILE A 68 -9.61 -12.65 -14.36
CA ILE A 68 -8.99 -13.99 -14.24
C ILE A 68 -9.94 -14.97 -13.52
N GLY A 69 -10.75 -14.46 -12.59
CA GLY A 69 -11.74 -15.26 -11.85
C GLY A 69 -12.85 -15.85 -12.72
N LEU A 70 -13.12 -15.29 -13.90
CA LEU A 70 -14.07 -15.87 -14.85
C LEU A 70 -13.55 -17.16 -15.51
N GLY A 71 -12.23 -17.30 -15.63
CA GLY A 71 -11.61 -18.46 -16.26
C GLY A 71 -11.40 -19.64 -15.31
N SER A 72 -10.99 -19.37 -14.06
CA SER A 72 -10.73 -20.43 -13.08
C SER A 72 -10.93 -19.97 -11.64
N TYR A 73 -11.75 -20.72 -10.90
CA TYR A 73 -11.95 -20.52 -9.46
C TYR A 73 -10.67 -20.79 -8.64
N THR A 74 -9.84 -21.75 -9.08
CA THR A 74 -8.60 -22.08 -8.36
C THR A 74 -7.55 -20.98 -8.51
N ALA A 75 -7.52 -20.32 -9.67
CA ALA A 75 -6.62 -19.20 -9.92
C ALA A 75 -6.96 -17.98 -9.05
N ILE A 76 -8.23 -17.59 -8.96
CA ILE A 76 -8.63 -16.43 -8.14
C ILE A 76 -8.46 -16.70 -6.64
N SER A 77 -8.73 -17.92 -6.18
CA SER A 77 -8.48 -18.32 -4.78
C SER A 77 -6.99 -18.24 -4.44
N ALA A 78 -6.11 -18.68 -5.35
CA ALA A 78 -4.66 -18.54 -5.19
C ALA A 78 -4.24 -17.06 -5.09
N ILE A 79 -4.81 -16.17 -5.92
CA ILE A 79 -4.53 -14.73 -5.85
C ILE A 79 -4.91 -14.14 -4.48
N PHE A 80 -6.10 -14.49 -3.95
CA PHE A 80 -6.50 -14.02 -2.62
C PHE A 80 -5.56 -14.48 -1.51
N ASN A 81 -5.09 -15.74 -1.56
CA ASN A 81 -4.09 -16.23 -0.60
C ASN A 81 -2.79 -15.43 -0.68
N VAL A 82 -2.32 -15.09 -1.89
CA VAL A 82 -1.13 -14.23 -2.06
C VAL A 82 -1.37 -12.84 -1.49
N CYS A 83 -2.54 -12.25 -1.72
CA CYS A 83 -2.85 -10.92 -1.19
C CYS A 83 -2.76 -10.89 0.34
N THR A 84 -3.27 -11.90 1.04
CA THR A 84 -3.15 -12.02 2.50
C THR A 84 -1.69 -12.10 2.93
N ILE A 85 -0.90 -12.99 2.33
CA ILE A 85 0.53 -13.15 2.67
C ILE A 85 1.31 -11.86 2.38
N ALA A 86 1.01 -11.19 1.26
CA ALA A 86 1.68 -9.95 0.87
C ALA A 86 1.37 -8.80 1.84
N LEU A 87 0.14 -8.70 2.34
CA LEU A 87 -0.24 -7.74 3.39
C LEU A 87 0.49 -8.05 4.70
N ASP A 88 0.52 -9.31 5.10
CA ASP A 88 1.24 -9.76 6.29
C ASP A 88 2.75 -9.44 6.22
N TRP A 89 3.37 -9.66 5.07
CA TRP A 89 4.77 -9.30 4.84
C TRP A 89 5.00 -7.80 4.81
N SER A 90 4.04 -7.02 4.28
CA SER A 90 4.09 -5.56 4.30
C SER A 90 4.15 -5.01 5.73
N TYR A 91 3.48 -5.66 6.69
CA TYR A 91 3.58 -5.30 8.10
C TYR A 91 4.89 -5.77 8.75
N CYS A 92 5.48 -6.88 8.30
CA CYS A 92 6.77 -7.35 8.80
C CYS A 92 7.92 -6.38 8.49
N ILE A 93 7.91 -5.75 7.30
CA ILE A 93 8.97 -4.82 6.87
C ILE A 93 9.20 -3.68 7.88
N PRO A 94 8.21 -2.85 8.27
CA PRO A 94 8.42 -1.78 9.25
C PRO A 94 8.73 -2.32 10.65
N ILE A 95 8.25 -3.50 11.02
CA ILE A 95 8.58 -4.14 12.31
C ILE A 95 10.07 -4.49 12.36
N ILE A 96 10.59 -5.11 11.29
CA ILE A 96 12.01 -5.46 11.16
C ILE A 96 12.87 -4.19 11.09
N CYS A 97 12.46 -3.19 10.28
CA CYS A 97 13.14 -1.90 10.24
C CYS A 97 13.22 -1.28 11.64
N LYS A 98 12.11 -1.25 12.38
CA LYS A 98 12.11 -0.78 13.77
C LYS A 98 13.08 -1.59 14.63
N MET A 99 13.13 -2.92 14.52
CA MET A 99 14.06 -3.74 15.30
C MET A 99 15.53 -3.43 14.99
N ILE A 100 15.88 -3.23 13.72
CA ILE A 100 17.25 -2.90 13.28
C ILE A 100 17.62 -1.48 13.71
N PHE A 101 16.77 -0.50 13.42
CA PHE A 101 17.04 0.92 13.70
C PHE A 101 16.87 1.29 15.18
N SER A 102 16.08 0.53 15.96
CA SER A 102 15.96 0.74 17.42
C SER A 102 17.27 0.48 18.16
N TYR A 103 18.21 -0.28 17.58
CA TYR A 103 19.55 -0.46 18.14
C TYR A 103 20.45 0.75 17.87
N ASN A 104 20.13 1.56 16.86
CA ASN A 104 20.92 2.71 16.45
C ASN A 104 20.36 4.01 17.05
N THR A 105 20.72 4.26 18.32
CA THR A 105 20.21 5.35 19.17
C THR A 105 20.35 6.74 18.55
N GLU A 106 21.32 6.97 17.68
CA GLU A 106 21.56 8.29 17.06
C GLU A 106 20.48 8.70 16.04
N ARG A 107 19.78 7.74 15.41
CA ARG A 107 18.77 8.01 14.36
C ARG A 107 17.34 7.73 14.81
N TYR A 108 17.15 7.08 15.95
CA TYR A 108 15.83 6.69 16.43
C TYR A 108 15.47 7.44 17.70
N ARG A 109 14.57 8.44 17.58
CA ARG A 109 13.92 9.07 18.72
C ARG A 109 12.64 8.29 19.05
N PRO A 110 12.54 7.63 20.22
CA PRO A 110 11.32 6.94 20.61
C PRO A 110 10.17 7.95 20.75
N GLY A 111 8.98 7.55 20.30
CA GLY A 111 7.77 8.34 20.49
C GLY A 111 7.35 8.42 21.96
N PRO A 112 6.36 9.25 22.29
CA PRO A 112 5.87 9.45 23.67
C PRO A 112 5.36 8.16 24.34
N TRP A 113 5.03 7.14 23.53
CA TRP A 113 4.70 5.80 24.02
C TRP A 113 5.78 4.79 23.59
N HIS A 114 6.41 4.12 24.56
CA HIS A 114 7.36 3.05 24.31
C HIS A 114 7.15 1.87 25.27
N LEU A 115 7.17 0.65 24.73
CA LEU A 115 7.12 -0.58 25.54
C LEU A 115 8.49 -0.99 26.10
N GLY A 116 9.52 -0.15 25.96
CA GLY A 116 10.88 -0.43 26.44
C GLY A 116 11.42 -1.74 25.87
N LYS A 117 11.99 -2.59 26.74
CA LYS A 117 12.60 -3.88 26.37
C LYS A 117 11.59 -4.91 25.84
N PHE A 118 10.34 -4.86 26.30
CA PHE A 118 9.28 -5.77 25.84
C PHE A 118 8.91 -5.53 24.37
N SER A 119 9.12 -4.32 23.87
CA SER A 119 8.93 -4.00 22.45
C SER A 119 9.72 -4.94 21.56
N TRP A 120 10.96 -5.29 21.90
CA TRP A 120 11.80 -6.15 21.07
C TRP A 120 11.30 -7.60 21.03
N LEU A 121 10.93 -8.17 22.19
CA LEU A 121 10.38 -9.53 22.29
C LEU A 121 9.08 -9.67 21.51
N ILE A 122 8.15 -8.73 21.66
CA ILE A 122 6.86 -8.75 20.97
C ILE A 122 7.06 -8.61 19.46
N ASN A 123 7.92 -7.71 19.01
CA ASN A 123 8.19 -7.55 17.58
C ASN A 123 8.82 -8.83 16.98
N CYS A 124 9.75 -9.46 17.71
CA CYS A 124 10.36 -10.72 17.29
C CYS A 124 9.32 -11.84 17.17
N TRP A 125 8.46 -11.98 18.18
CA TRP A 125 7.36 -12.94 18.17
C TRP A 125 6.40 -12.71 17.00
N SER A 126 6.01 -11.46 16.74
CA SER A 126 5.15 -11.10 15.61
C SER A 126 5.76 -11.53 14.28
N VAL A 127 7.05 -11.27 14.06
CA VAL A 127 7.74 -11.66 12.81
C VAL A 127 7.77 -13.18 12.67
N VAL A 128 8.16 -13.92 13.71
CA VAL A 128 8.20 -15.39 13.69
C VAL A 128 6.81 -15.97 13.43
N TRP A 129 5.78 -15.45 14.11
CA TRP A 129 4.40 -15.87 13.94
C TRP A 129 3.90 -15.62 12.52
N THR A 130 4.17 -14.44 11.95
CA THR A 130 3.77 -14.12 10.58
C THR A 130 4.45 -15.02 9.55
N PHE A 131 5.74 -15.34 9.73
CA PHE A 131 6.42 -16.30 8.85
C PHE A 131 5.83 -17.71 8.97
N PHE A 132 5.53 -18.16 10.18
CA PHE A 132 4.87 -19.44 10.42
C PHE A 132 3.50 -19.52 9.72
N VAL A 133 2.67 -18.50 9.89
CA VAL A 133 1.36 -18.40 9.23
C VAL A 133 1.49 -18.34 7.71
N SER A 134 2.48 -17.61 7.19
CA SER A 134 2.77 -17.57 5.74
C SER A 134 3.04 -18.96 5.17
N ILE A 135 3.82 -19.79 5.86
CA ILE A 135 4.11 -21.17 5.41
C ILE A 135 2.82 -22.01 5.37
N ILE A 136 1.95 -21.87 6.36
CA ILE A 136 0.66 -22.58 6.40
C ILE A 136 -0.22 -22.16 5.22
N PHE A 137 -0.30 -20.87 4.91
CA PHE A 137 -1.09 -20.38 3.79
C PHE A 137 -0.58 -20.83 2.42
N LEU A 138 0.69 -21.19 2.31
CA LEU A 138 1.28 -21.75 1.09
C LEU A 138 0.99 -23.24 0.91
N LEU A 139 0.59 -23.94 1.98
CA LEU A 139 0.19 -25.34 1.89
C LEU A 139 -1.21 -25.48 1.27
N PRO A 140 -1.44 -26.53 0.45
CA PRO A 140 -2.75 -26.79 -0.14
C PRO A 140 -3.75 -27.26 0.94
N THR A 141 -4.96 -26.71 0.90
CA THR A 141 -6.04 -27.00 1.85
C THR A 141 -6.81 -28.29 1.54
N THR A 142 -6.61 -28.87 0.35
CA THR A 142 -7.30 -30.09 -0.10
C THR A 142 -6.30 -31.15 -0.59
N ARG A 143 -6.57 -32.42 -0.27
CA ARG A 143 -5.87 -33.60 -0.82
C ARG A 143 -6.86 -34.35 -1.71
N PRO A 144 -6.48 -34.93 -2.87
CA PRO A 144 -5.13 -35.01 -3.46
C PRO A 144 -4.67 -33.72 -4.16
N VAL A 145 -3.35 -33.51 -4.19
CA VAL A 145 -2.70 -32.36 -4.84
C VAL A 145 -2.52 -32.68 -6.33
N THR A 146 -3.40 -32.14 -7.16
CA THR A 146 -3.34 -32.24 -8.62
C THR A 146 -2.89 -30.87 -9.17
N VAL A 147 -2.39 -30.80 -10.39
CA VAL A 147 -2.01 -29.52 -11.04
C VAL A 147 -3.14 -28.47 -11.01
N GLY A 148 -4.42 -28.91 -10.94
CA GLY A 148 -5.57 -28.01 -10.80
C GLY A 148 -5.84 -27.51 -9.36
N THR A 149 -5.36 -28.22 -8.33
CA THR A 149 -5.64 -27.91 -6.90
C THR A 149 -4.43 -27.39 -6.14
N MET A 150 -3.26 -27.30 -6.79
CA MET A 150 -2.05 -26.74 -6.20
C MET A 150 -2.22 -25.25 -5.92
N ASN A 151 -1.79 -24.80 -4.73
CA ASN A 151 -1.77 -23.39 -4.41
C ASN A 151 -0.62 -22.68 -5.15
N TYR A 152 -0.95 -22.00 -6.25
CA TYR A 152 0.01 -21.23 -7.04
C TYR A 152 0.47 -19.93 -6.37
N ALA A 153 0.09 -19.70 -5.10
CA ALA A 153 0.42 -18.48 -4.39
C ALA A 153 1.92 -18.19 -4.34
N VAL A 154 2.75 -19.21 -4.08
CA VAL A 154 4.22 -19.04 -4.04
C VAL A 154 4.75 -18.51 -5.37
N VAL A 155 4.28 -19.06 -6.48
CA VAL A 155 4.77 -18.71 -7.83
C VAL A 155 4.40 -17.28 -8.18
N ILE A 156 3.17 -16.87 -7.89
CA ILE A 156 2.69 -15.51 -8.12
C ILE A 156 3.48 -14.53 -7.23
N LEU A 157 3.67 -14.86 -5.94
CA LEU A 157 4.42 -14.03 -4.99
C LEU A 157 5.87 -13.83 -5.45
N VAL A 158 6.58 -14.91 -5.80
CA VAL A 158 7.95 -14.85 -6.30
C VAL A 158 8.01 -14.08 -7.62
N GLY A 159 7.04 -14.26 -8.52
CA GLY A 159 6.95 -13.50 -9.77
C GLY A 159 6.84 -11.99 -9.55
N ILE A 160 5.98 -11.55 -8.63
CA ILE A 160 5.82 -10.14 -8.27
C ILE A 160 7.09 -9.57 -7.66
N LEU A 161 7.71 -10.31 -6.73
CA LEU A 161 8.96 -9.88 -6.08
C LEU A 161 10.11 -9.81 -7.09
N MET A 162 10.22 -10.78 -8.00
CA MET A 162 11.21 -10.73 -9.08
C MET A 162 10.97 -9.54 -10.01
N PHE A 163 9.72 -9.26 -10.40
CA PHE A 163 9.41 -8.09 -11.22
C PHE A 163 9.81 -6.78 -10.52
N ALA A 164 9.49 -6.65 -9.23
CA ALA A 164 9.89 -5.50 -8.43
C ALA A 164 11.42 -5.37 -8.32
N MET A 165 12.13 -6.47 -8.06
CA MET A 165 13.60 -6.48 -8.00
C MET A 165 14.23 -6.15 -9.35
N MET A 166 13.72 -6.73 -10.44
CA MET A 166 14.19 -6.43 -11.80
C MET A 166 14.02 -4.95 -12.10
N TYR A 167 12.86 -4.35 -11.79
CA TYR A 167 12.65 -2.91 -11.98
C TYR A 167 13.60 -2.05 -11.11
N TRP A 168 13.88 -2.49 -9.88
CA TRP A 168 14.82 -1.83 -8.99
C TRP A 168 16.26 -1.86 -9.55
N TYR A 169 16.74 -3.04 -9.95
CA TYR A 169 18.11 -3.24 -10.43
C TYR A 169 18.35 -2.78 -11.87
N ALA A 170 17.32 -2.80 -12.74
CA ALA A 170 17.38 -2.26 -14.10
C ALA A 170 17.54 -0.73 -14.15
N GLY A 171 17.55 -0.06 -12.99
CA GLY A 171 17.90 1.36 -12.89
C GLY A 171 16.71 2.31 -12.93
N GLY A 172 15.47 1.81 -12.84
CA GLY A 172 14.27 2.63 -12.70
C GLY A 172 14.23 3.35 -11.35
N ALA A 173 14.14 2.58 -10.26
CA ALA A 173 14.03 3.14 -8.92
C ALA A 173 15.39 3.48 -8.28
N ARG A 174 16.43 2.63 -8.41
CA ARG A 174 17.72 2.84 -7.72
C ARG A 174 18.45 4.14 -8.10
N LYS A 175 18.25 4.65 -9.32
CA LYS A 175 18.89 5.89 -9.82
C LYS A 175 18.05 7.14 -9.56
N LYS A 176 16.73 7.00 -9.40
CA LYS A 176 15.76 8.11 -9.27
C LYS A 176 15.28 8.32 -7.84
N TYR A 177 15.36 7.28 -7.01
CA TYR A 177 14.99 7.33 -5.61
C TYR A 177 16.01 8.15 -4.82
N ILE A 178 15.64 9.39 -4.55
CA ILE A 178 16.23 10.22 -3.51
C ILE A 178 15.28 10.07 -2.33
N GLY A 179 15.82 9.88 -1.12
CA GLY A 179 15.02 9.68 0.11
C GLY A 179 13.92 10.74 0.30
N PRO A 180 13.03 10.58 1.29
CA PRO A 180 11.74 11.28 1.37
C PRO A 180 11.82 12.73 0.91
N ARG A 181 11.32 13.02 -0.30
CA ARG A 181 11.30 14.39 -0.83
C ARG A 181 10.26 15.17 -0.03
N SER A 182 10.75 15.96 0.93
CA SER A 182 9.93 16.87 1.73
C SER A 182 9.53 18.14 0.98
N LYS A 183 10.10 18.37 -0.21
CA LYS A 183 9.79 19.53 -1.05
C LYS A 183 8.84 19.14 -2.19
N PRO A 184 7.72 19.88 -2.36
CA PRO A 184 6.90 19.85 -3.57
C PRO A 184 7.78 19.96 -4.83
N ARG A 185 7.42 19.24 -5.90
CA ARG A 185 8.05 19.44 -7.21
C ARG A 185 7.58 20.80 -7.75
N LYS A 186 8.42 21.56 -8.45
CA LYS A 186 8.10 22.91 -9.00
C LYS A 186 6.78 22.98 -9.82
N GLU A 187 6.25 21.86 -10.30
CA GLU A 187 4.92 21.80 -10.93
C GLU A 187 3.76 22.06 -9.94
N GLU A 188 3.96 21.86 -8.63
CA GLU A 188 3.03 22.26 -7.56
C GLU A 188 3.13 23.76 -7.23
N GLU A 189 4.25 24.43 -7.53
CA GLU A 189 4.40 25.90 -7.41
C GLU A 189 3.60 26.65 -8.50
N GLU A 190 3.37 26.04 -9.66
CA GLU A 190 2.57 26.63 -10.75
C GLU A 190 1.07 26.30 -10.66
N ALA A 191 0.65 25.51 -9.67
CA ALA A 191 -0.77 25.40 -9.34
C ALA A 191 -1.16 26.70 -8.60
N PRO A 192 -2.17 27.45 -9.08
CA PRO A 192 -2.55 28.70 -8.44
C PRO A 192 -2.90 28.42 -6.98
N GLU A 193 -2.08 28.98 -6.10
CA GLU A 193 -2.27 28.97 -4.66
C GLU A 193 -3.64 29.58 -4.38
N PHE A 194 -4.61 28.76 -3.98
CA PHE A 194 -5.90 29.26 -3.53
C PHE A 194 -5.67 29.95 -2.18
N VAL A 195 -5.36 31.24 -2.23
CA VAL A 195 -5.38 32.14 -1.08
C VAL A 195 -6.84 32.23 -0.64
N PRO A 196 -7.24 31.68 0.51
CA PRO A 196 -8.55 31.97 1.06
C PRO A 196 -8.54 33.46 1.36
N SER A 197 -9.41 34.22 0.70
CA SER A 197 -9.58 35.65 0.96
C SER A 197 -9.90 35.83 2.43
N ALA A 198 -8.91 36.24 3.22
CA ALA A 198 -9.11 36.67 4.59
C ALA A 198 -10.12 37.80 4.55
N HIS A 199 -11.30 37.56 5.11
CA HIS A 199 -12.26 38.62 5.38
C HIS A 199 -11.57 39.61 6.32
N LYS A 200 -11.27 40.76 5.75
CA LYS A 200 -10.70 41.93 6.42
C LYS A 200 -11.67 42.34 7.53
N ASN A 201 -11.19 42.33 8.77
CA ASN A 201 -11.87 42.93 9.91
C ASN A 201 -11.92 44.44 9.68
N ASP A 202 -13.12 44.98 9.52
CA ASP A 202 -13.38 46.41 9.68
C ASP A 202 -14.47 46.57 10.75
N GLU A 203 -14.22 47.53 11.67
CA GLU A 203 -15.12 48.12 12.67
C GLU A 203 -15.29 47.35 14.00
N VAL A 204 -14.50 47.58 15.05
CA VAL A 204 -14.47 48.79 15.91
C VAL A 204 -15.86 49.37 16.20
N THR A 205 -16.53 48.80 17.20
CA THR A 205 -17.54 49.46 18.03
C THR A 205 -17.19 49.10 19.49
N LYS A 206 -16.68 50.06 20.28
CA LYS A 206 -17.46 50.87 21.26
C LYS A 206 -18.43 49.95 22.03
N PHE A 207 -18.21 49.59 23.30
CA PHE A 207 -17.82 50.35 24.49
C PHE A 207 -17.15 49.41 25.50
#